data_AF-A0A8T5F6X1-F1
#
_entry.id   AF-A0A8T5F6X1-F1
#
_cell.length_a   1.000
_cell.length_b   1.000
_cell.length_c   1.000
_cell.angle_alpha   90.00
_cell.angle_beta   90.00
_cell.angle_gamma   90.00
#
_symmetry.space_group_name_H-M   'P 1'
#
loop_
_entity.id
_entity.type
_entity.pdbx_description
1 polymer ?
#
loop_
_entity_poly.entity_id
_entity_poly.type
_entity_poly.pdbx_seq_one_letter_code
_entity_poly.pdbx_strand_id
1 'polypeptide(L)'
;MTDHEQEHKQPKSVLWHSSNPSDFLKQNMGMIQANSLYNNEFLQASEVWKFTKQVIELINQDVIDLRKKPELQLNQDAVIKLGKIYNGGCYLITNYEDEYRFKIKSWSFQYEYPTNVHPDDIQELPSMKSLNPTKTIDSKDWSISIRASIPFKYAFAGYDYATVIQQGNFIQKFSEGIVPRFEEYEIHSTHLSTHDVSKKYFNTTLEVLKKFWLQQWIILFTNIHKIIEHLDKGSFQTFDKSEKSLVSKD
;
A
#
# COMPACT_ATOMS: atom_id res chain seq x y z
N MET A 1 19.50 34.48 51.83
CA MET A 1 18.15 34.95 51.48
C MET A 1 18.33 36.42 51.16
N THR A 2 18.27 36.87 49.93
CA THR A 2 17.50 36.51 48.73
C THR A 2 18.32 37.01 47.54
N ASP A 3 18.24 36.38 46.37
CA ASP A 3 18.35 37.05 45.07
C ASP A 3 18.33 36.05 43.90
N HIS A 4 17.80 36.53 42.78
CA HIS A 4 17.88 36.04 41.39
C HIS A 4 17.01 34.82 41.04
N GLU A 5 15.89 35.03 40.33
CA GLU A 5 15.78 35.30 38.89
C GLU A 5 15.87 34.04 38.03
N GLN A 6 14.76 33.83 37.31
CA GLN A 6 14.64 33.41 35.91
C GLN A 6 15.36 32.14 35.40
N GLU A 7 14.50 31.28 34.86
CA GLU A 7 14.67 30.48 33.64
C GLU A 7 15.97 29.69 33.44
N HIS A 8 15.83 28.36 33.52
CA HIS A 8 16.30 27.52 32.42
C HIS A 8 15.28 26.42 32.11
N LYS A 9 14.70 26.52 30.90
CA LYS A 9 14.00 25.43 30.21
C LYS A 9 14.90 24.20 30.16
N GLN A 10 14.50 23.10 30.79
CA GLN A 10 14.85 21.78 30.26
C GLN A 10 13.69 21.31 29.37
N PRO A 11 13.95 20.85 28.13
CA PRO A 11 12.92 20.23 27.34
C PRO A 11 12.40 19.02 28.12
N LYS A 12 11.06 18.86 28.19
CA LYS A 12 10.46 17.60 28.60
C LYS A 12 11.08 16.52 27.73
N SER A 13 11.95 15.70 28.29
CA SER A 13 12.43 14.52 27.61
C SER A 13 11.21 13.69 27.26
N VAL A 14 10.98 13.50 25.96
CA VAL A 14 10.07 12.47 25.50
C VAL A 14 10.78 11.17 25.83
N LEU A 15 10.47 10.63 27.02
CA LEU A 15 10.82 9.28 27.41
C LEU A 15 10.16 8.34 26.39
N TRP A 16 10.95 7.92 25.40
CA TRP A 16 10.65 6.76 24.58
C TRP A 16 10.68 5.53 25.50
N HIS A 17 9.52 5.13 25.98
CA HIS A 17 9.34 3.85 26.64
C HIS A 17 9.16 2.76 25.58
N SER A 18 10.27 2.23 25.05
CA SER A 18 10.26 0.87 24.49
C SER A 18 10.68 -0.10 25.60
N SER A 19 9.70 -0.70 26.27
CA SER A 19 9.94 -1.72 27.27
C SER A 19 10.30 -3.06 26.62
N ASN A 20 11.45 -3.60 27.04
CA ASN A 20 11.92 -4.99 26.92
C ASN A 20 12.67 -5.41 25.61
N PRO A 21 14.00 -5.67 25.68
CA PRO A 21 14.80 -6.21 24.57
C PRO A 21 14.29 -7.55 24.02
N SER A 22 13.61 -8.34 24.86
CA SER A 22 12.93 -9.57 24.42
C SER A 22 11.84 -9.30 23.39
N ASP A 23 11.13 -8.18 23.50
CA ASP A 23 10.03 -7.83 22.59
C ASP A 23 10.57 -7.25 21.27
N PHE A 24 11.71 -6.56 21.30
CA PHE A 24 12.47 -6.18 20.10
C PHE A 24 13.00 -7.40 19.35
N LEU A 25 13.53 -8.40 20.05
CA LEU A 25 13.97 -9.67 19.44
C LEU A 25 12.77 -10.46 18.89
N LYS A 26 11.64 -10.51 19.59
CA LYS A 26 10.40 -11.15 19.08
C LYS A 26 9.82 -10.43 17.86
N GLN A 27 9.92 -9.10 17.76
CA GLN A 27 9.56 -8.35 16.56
C GLN A 27 10.47 -8.70 15.37
N ASN A 28 11.79 -8.73 15.58
CA ASN A 28 12.75 -9.07 14.53
C ASN A 28 12.76 -10.57 14.17
N MET A 29 12.29 -11.43 15.07
CA MET A 29 12.05 -12.87 14.84
C MET A 29 10.63 -13.18 14.35
N GLY A 30 9.79 -12.16 14.10
CA GLY A 30 8.45 -12.33 13.51
C GLY A 30 7.36 -12.88 14.44
N MET A 31 7.58 -12.90 15.76
CA MET A 31 6.67 -13.53 16.72
C MET A 31 5.58 -12.63 17.29
N ILE A 32 5.71 -11.30 17.30
CA ILE A 32 4.63 -10.39 17.74
C ILE A 32 4.60 -9.10 16.88
N GLN A 33 3.39 -8.68 16.50
CA GLN A 33 2.97 -7.38 15.90
C GLN A 33 2.86 -7.26 14.37
N ALA A 34 2.07 -8.12 13.73
CA ALA A 34 1.55 -7.82 12.39
C ALA A 34 0.49 -6.68 12.39
N ASN A 35 -0.17 -6.34 13.50
CA ASN A 35 -1.31 -5.40 13.46
C ASN A 35 -0.94 -3.90 13.41
N SER A 36 0.14 -3.46 14.07
CA SER A 36 0.49 -2.02 14.12
C SER A 36 1.21 -1.57 12.85
N LEU A 37 2.19 -2.35 12.40
CA LEU A 37 2.95 -2.07 11.17
C LEU A 37 2.01 -2.06 9.95
N TYR A 38 1.13 -3.04 9.79
CA TYR A 38 0.33 -3.18 8.57
C TYR A 38 -0.79 -2.12 8.48
N ASN A 39 -1.47 -1.81 9.58
CA ASN A 39 -2.42 -0.69 9.61
C ASN A 39 -1.74 0.64 9.30
N ASN A 40 -0.54 0.87 9.85
CA ASN A 40 0.25 2.06 9.54
C ASN A 40 0.60 2.13 8.06
N GLU A 41 0.88 1.00 7.42
CA GLU A 41 1.31 0.96 6.03
C GLU A 41 0.20 1.27 5.02
N PHE A 42 -1.00 0.70 5.20
CA PHE A 42 -2.14 1.05 4.34
C PHE A 42 -2.62 2.49 4.57
N LEU A 43 -2.60 2.96 5.82
CA LEU A 43 -2.88 4.35 6.15
C LEU A 43 -1.85 5.28 5.51
N GLN A 44 -0.55 4.98 5.61
CA GLN A 44 0.50 5.75 4.96
C GLN A 44 0.32 5.79 3.45
N ALA A 45 0.06 4.67 2.79
CA ALA A 45 -0.18 4.64 1.34
C ALA A 45 -1.41 5.47 0.95
N SER A 46 -2.48 5.40 1.74
CA SER A 46 -3.67 6.24 1.58
C SER A 46 -3.35 7.74 1.69
N GLU A 47 -2.62 8.15 2.74
CA GLU A 47 -2.28 9.55 2.95
C GLU A 47 -1.30 10.07 1.89
N VAL A 48 -0.30 9.27 1.50
CA VAL A 48 0.61 9.58 0.39
C VAL A 48 -0.16 9.78 -0.92
N TRP A 49 -1.15 8.92 -1.20
CA TRP A 49 -1.96 9.05 -2.39
C TRP A 49 -2.83 10.31 -2.38
N LYS A 50 -3.50 10.60 -1.26
CA LYS A 50 -4.27 11.83 -1.07
C LYS A 50 -3.40 13.07 -1.25
N PHE A 51 -2.23 13.10 -0.61
CA PHE A 51 -1.28 14.20 -0.73
C PHE A 51 -0.82 14.39 -2.18
N THR A 52 -0.45 13.31 -2.88
CA THR A 52 -0.07 13.36 -4.30
C THR A 52 -1.19 13.96 -5.16
N LYS A 53 -2.44 13.55 -4.93
CA LYS A 53 -3.60 14.11 -5.62
C LYS A 53 -3.81 15.59 -5.35
N GLN A 54 -3.63 16.03 -4.10
CA GLN A 54 -3.72 17.45 -3.74
C GLN A 54 -2.66 18.29 -4.46
N VAL A 55 -1.41 17.83 -4.50
CA VAL A 55 -0.34 18.55 -5.23
C VAL A 55 -0.67 18.67 -6.72
N ILE A 56 -1.13 17.58 -7.35
CA ILE A 56 -1.54 17.60 -8.76
C ILE A 56 -2.67 18.61 -8.99
N GLU A 57 -3.67 18.64 -8.10
CA GLU A 57 -4.79 19.57 -8.21
C GLU A 57 -4.33 21.02 -8.09
N LEU A 58 -3.44 21.33 -7.14
CA LEU A 58 -2.88 22.67 -6.95
C LEU A 58 -2.07 23.15 -8.18
N ILE A 59 -1.37 22.24 -8.85
CA ILE A 59 -0.68 22.55 -10.11
C ILE A 59 -1.69 22.79 -11.23
N ASN A 60 -2.69 21.93 -11.36
CA ASN A 60 -3.72 22.05 -12.41
C ASN A 60 -4.57 23.32 -12.28
N GLN A 61 -4.78 23.81 -11.06
CA GLN A 61 -5.51 25.05 -10.77
C GLN A 61 -4.63 26.30 -10.88
N ASP A 62 -3.39 26.18 -11.37
CA ASP A 62 -2.40 27.27 -11.45
C ASP A 62 -2.11 27.94 -10.08
N VAL A 63 -2.43 27.29 -8.95
CA VAL A 63 -2.06 27.77 -7.60
C VAL A 63 -0.55 27.63 -7.40
N ILE A 64 0.02 26.56 -7.93
CA ILE A 64 1.47 26.36 -8.08
C ILE A 64 1.81 26.57 -9.56
N ASP A 65 2.26 27.78 -9.94
CA ASP A 65 2.60 28.09 -11.34
C ASP A 65 3.95 27.48 -11.74
N LEU A 66 3.89 26.37 -12.48
CA LEU A 66 5.05 25.66 -13.04
C LEU A 66 5.25 25.91 -14.54
N ARG A 67 4.45 26.77 -15.19
CA ARG A 67 4.44 26.90 -16.68
C ARG A 67 5.78 27.32 -17.27
N LYS A 68 6.57 28.09 -16.50
CA LYS A 68 7.91 28.54 -16.91
C LYS A 68 9.04 27.68 -16.34
N LYS A 69 8.71 26.53 -15.72
CA LYS A 69 9.65 25.67 -14.99
C LYS A 69 9.44 24.18 -15.34
N PRO A 70 9.73 23.79 -16.59
CA PRO A 70 9.55 22.41 -17.04
C PRO A 70 10.33 21.40 -16.20
N GLU A 71 11.46 21.79 -15.60
CA GLU A 71 12.28 20.97 -14.72
C GLU A 71 11.62 20.59 -13.39
N LEU A 72 10.55 21.29 -13.01
CA LEU A 72 9.76 21.04 -11.80
C LEU A 72 8.48 20.25 -12.07
N GLN A 73 8.21 19.87 -13.32
CA GLN A 73 7.03 19.07 -13.63
C GLN A 73 7.08 17.71 -12.91
N LEU A 74 5.92 17.29 -12.40
CA LEU A 74 5.77 15.97 -11.80
C LEU A 74 6.01 14.88 -12.84
N ASN A 75 6.70 13.82 -12.44
CA ASN A 75 6.89 12.64 -13.28
C ASN A 75 5.53 11.93 -13.48
N GLN A 76 4.91 12.13 -14.65
CA GLN A 76 3.59 11.59 -14.96
C GLN A 76 3.56 10.07 -15.00
N ASP A 77 4.63 9.43 -15.47
CA ASP A 77 4.74 7.96 -15.49
C ASP A 77 4.70 7.39 -14.06
N ALA A 78 5.43 8.00 -13.13
CA ALA A 78 5.38 7.60 -11.73
C ALA A 78 4.00 7.85 -11.08
N VAL A 79 3.31 8.96 -11.43
CA VAL A 79 1.93 9.22 -10.98
C VAL A 79 0.98 8.11 -11.47
N ILE A 80 1.06 7.75 -12.76
CA ILE A 80 0.20 6.73 -13.36
C ILE A 80 0.47 5.37 -12.70
N LYS A 81 1.74 4.98 -12.57
CA LYS A 81 2.15 3.71 -11.96
C LYS A 81 1.73 3.60 -10.50
N LEU A 82 1.92 4.67 -9.72
CA LEU A 82 1.47 4.73 -8.33
C LEU A 82 -0.07 4.67 -8.24
N GLY A 83 -0.77 5.35 -9.15
CA GLY A 83 -2.23 5.27 -9.28
C GLY A 83 -2.73 3.86 -9.58
N LYS A 84 -2.07 3.11 -10.46
CA LYS A 84 -2.38 1.70 -10.74
C LYS A 84 -2.16 0.80 -9.52
N ILE A 85 -1.06 0.96 -8.78
CA ILE A 85 -0.84 0.16 -7.57
C ILE A 85 -1.93 0.44 -6.50
N TYR A 86 -2.30 1.71 -6.31
CA TYR A 86 -3.32 2.08 -5.31
C TYR A 86 -4.70 1.56 -5.68
N ASN A 87 -5.08 1.71 -6.95
CA ASN A 87 -6.45 1.53 -7.42
C ASN A 87 -6.72 0.22 -8.15
N GLY A 88 -5.69 -0.50 -8.57
CA GLY A 88 -5.77 -1.76 -9.33
C GLY A 88 -5.22 -1.62 -10.76
N GLY A 89 -5.14 -2.74 -11.47
CA GLY A 89 -4.59 -2.81 -12.83
C GLY A 89 -3.09 -3.14 -12.88
N CYS A 90 -2.60 -3.88 -11.88
CA CYS A 90 -1.25 -4.44 -11.88
C CYS A 90 -1.33 -5.97 -11.94
N TYR A 91 -0.29 -6.59 -12.49
CA TYR A 91 -0.27 -8.03 -12.77
C TYR A 91 1.02 -8.65 -12.26
N LEU A 92 0.93 -9.91 -11.85
CA LEU A 92 2.06 -10.75 -11.51
C LEU A 92 2.10 -11.92 -12.49
N ILE A 93 3.22 -12.05 -13.20
CA ILE A 93 3.47 -13.15 -14.13
C ILE A 93 4.27 -14.22 -13.41
N THR A 94 3.84 -15.48 -13.55
CA THR A 94 4.63 -16.63 -13.16
C THR A 94 5.48 -17.12 -14.32
N ASN A 95 6.80 -17.12 -14.13
CA ASN A 95 7.74 -17.65 -15.11
C ASN A 95 8.18 -19.05 -14.66
N TYR A 96 8.16 -20.01 -15.57
CA TYR A 96 8.53 -21.40 -15.30
C TYR A 96 9.91 -21.72 -15.87
N GLU A 97 10.61 -22.68 -15.28
CA GLU A 97 11.88 -23.20 -15.81
C GLU A 97 11.66 -24.14 -16.99
N ASP A 98 10.53 -24.84 -16.99
CA ASP A 98 10.17 -25.88 -17.95
C ASP A 98 8.91 -25.53 -18.75
N GLU A 99 8.78 -26.12 -19.94
CA GLU A 99 7.64 -25.94 -20.84
C GLU A 99 6.33 -26.51 -20.27
N TYR A 100 6.42 -27.48 -19.36
CA TYR A 100 5.27 -28.15 -18.75
C TYR A 100 4.74 -27.44 -17.50
N ARG A 101 5.36 -26.32 -17.11
CA ARG A 101 4.97 -25.46 -15.97
C ARG A 101 4.94 -26.17 -14.61
N PHE A 102 5.81 -27.15 -14.41
CA PHE A 102 5.91 -27.83 -13.12
C PHE A 102 6.78 -27.08 -12.11
N LYS A 103 7.77 -26.32 -12.58
CA LYS A 103 8.73 -25.64 -11.71
C LYS A 103 8.75 -24.14 -11.96
N ILE A 104 8.33 -23.37 -10.94
CA ILE A 104 8.38 -21.91 -10.97
C ILE A 104 9.83 -21.46 -10.88
N LYS A 105 10.27 -20.65 -11.86
CA LYS A 105 11.58 -19.99 -11.90
C LYS A 105 11.56 -18.67 -11.13
N SER A 106 10.59 -17.82 -11.44
CA SER A 106 10.52 -16.46 -10.90
C SER A 106 9.14 -15.85 -11.07
N TRP A 107 8.92 -14.72 -10.41
CA TRP A 107 7.76 -13.87 -10.61
C TRP A 107 8.17 -12.51 -11.18
N SER A 108 7.31 -11.93 -12.02
CA SER A 108 7.56 -10.61 -12.64
C SER A 108 6.34 -9.71 -12.51
N PHE A 109 6.54 -8.52 -11.95
CA PHE A 109 5.49 -7.53 -11.78
C PHE A 109 5.33 -6.69 -13.05
N GLN A 110 4.08 -6.43 -13.44
CA GLN A 110 3.74 -5.58 -14.58
C GLN A 110 2.68 -4.54 -14.21
N TYR A 111 2.82 -3.35 -14.78
CA TYR A 111 1.82 -2.28 -14.67
C TYR A 111 0.74 -2.35 -15.76
N GLU A 112 0.87 -3.26 -16.71
CA GLU A 112 -0.03 -3.42 -17.85
C GLU A 112 -0.29 -4.90 -18.11
N TYR A 113 -1.44 -5.19 -18.72
CA TYR A 113 -1.81 -6.56 -19.03
C TYR A 113 -0.82 -7.14 -20.06
N PRO A 114 -0.11 -8.24 -19.73
CA PRO A 114 0.87 -8.81 -20.65
C PRO A 114 0.17 -9.62 -21.75
N THR A 115 0.49 -9.34 -23.02
CA THR A 115 -0.13 -10.01 -24.18
C THR A 115 0.62 -11.25 -24.66
N ASN A 116 1.89 -11.40 -24.25
CA ASN A 116 2.79 -12.44 -24.76
C ASN A 116 3.02 -13.56 -23.73
N VAL A 117 2.05 -13.77 -22.83
CA VAL A 117 2.10 -14.75 -21.75
C VAL A 117 0.77 -15.50 -21.72
N HIS A 118 0.80 -16.77 -21.34
CA HIS A 118 -0.42 -17.56 -21.23
C HIS A 118 -1.34 -16.99 -20.14
N PRO A 119 -2.67 -16.87 -20.37
CA PRO A 119 -3.61 -16.29 -19.42
C PRO A 119 -3.53 -16.88 -18.01
N ASP A 120 -3.41 -18.20 -17.88
CA ASP A 120 -3.35 -18.88 -16.57
C ASP A 120 -2.09 -18.58 -15.73
N ASP A 121 -1.06 -18.01 -16.35
CA ASP A 121 0.19 -17.62 -15.70
C ASP A 121 0.18 -16.13 -15.28
N ILE A 122 -0.88 -15.41 -15.65
CA ILE A 122 -1.10 -14.01 -15.32
C ILE A 122 -2.06 -13.94 -14.14
N GLN A 123 -1.57 -13.39 -13.03
CA GLN A 123 -2.41 -13.07 -11.89
C GLN A 123 -2.66 -11.56 -11.86
N GLU A 124 -3.94 -11.14 -11.92
CA GLU A 124 -4.28 -9.76 -11.55
C GLU A 124 -4.10 -9.57 -10.05
N LEU A 125 -3.32 -8.56 -9.67
CA LEU A 125 -3.10 -8.21 -8.27
C LEU A 125 -4.26 -7.34 -7.76
N PRO A 126 -4.79 -7.61 -6.56
CA PRO A 126 -5.73 -6.70 -5.94
C PRO A 126 -5.08 -5.33 -5.72
N SER A 127 -5.87 -4.28 -5.88
CA SER A 127 -5.44 -2.93 -5.53
C SER A 127 -5.06 -2.82 -4.05
N MET A 128 -4.06 -1.99 -3.70
CA MET A 128 -3.70 -1.79 -2.29
C MET A 128 -4.90 -1.35 -1.42
N LYS A 129 -5.81 -0.52 -1.96
CA LYS A 129 -7.01 -0.09 -1.22
C LYS A 129 -7.97 -1.25 -0.88
N SER A 130 -8.05 -2.27 -1.74
CA SER A 130 -8.95 -3.42 -1.58
C SER A 130 -8.31 -4.58 -0.83
N LEU A 131 -6.98 -4.55 -0.64
CA LEU A 131 -6.26 -5.48 0.22
C LEU A 131 -6.43 -5.13 1.70
N ASN A 132 -7.02 -3.98 2.05
CA ASN A 132 -7.28 -3.62 3.44
C ASN A 132 -8.19 -4.66 4.12
N PRO A 133 -7.76 -5.31 5.21
CA PRO A 133 -8.54 -6.32 5.91
C PRO A 133 -9.92 -5.80 6.35
N THR A 134 -10.94 -6.65 6.28
CA THR A 134 -12.30 -6.31 6.74
C THR A 134 -12.49 -6.53 8.24
N LYS A 135 -11.57 -7.28 8.86
CA LYS A 135 -11.56 -7.60 10.29
C LYS A 135 -10.13 -7.42 10.82
N THR A 136 -10.00 -7.23 12.12
CA THR A 136 -8.69 -7.28 12.78
C THR A 136 -8.05 -8.63 12.53
N ILE A 137 -6.79 -8.65 12.09
CA ILE A 137 -6.07 -9.90 11.82
C ILE A 137 -5.65 -10.50 13.17
N ASP A 138 -6.15 -11.69 13.49
CA ASP A 138 -5.60 -12.50 14.58
C ASP A 138 -4.31 -13.17 14.09
N SER A 139 -3.26 -13.16 14.91
CA SER A 139 -2.00 -13.83 14.58
C SER A 139 -2.17 -15.35 14.45
N LYS A 140 -3.20 -15.91 15.11
CA LYS A 140 -3.56 -17.33 15.10
C LYS A 140 -4.41 -17.74 13.90
N ASP A 141 -5.02 -16.79 13.21
CA ASP A 141 -5.84 -17.08 12.04
C ASP A 141 -4.97 -17.36 10.81
N TRP A 142 -5.31 -18.43 10.10
CA TRP A 142 -4.64 -18.82 8.85
C TRP A 142 -5.10 -17.97 7.65
N SER A 143 -6.35 -17.49 7.70
CA SER A 143 -6.99 -16.69 6.65
C SER A 143 -7.15 -15.23 7.06
N ILE A 144 -7.10 -14.34 6.07
CA ILE A 144 -7.35 -12.91 6.20
C ILE A 144 -8.49 -12.57 5.24
N SER A 145 -9.58 -12.01 5.78
CA SER A 145 -10.69 -11.50 4.97
C SER A 145 -10.34 -10.12 4.40
N ILE A 146 -10.38 -9.97 3.07
CA ILE A 146 -10.08 -8.73 2.35
C ILE A 146 -11.29 -8.29 1.50
N ARG A 147 -11.28 -7.06 0.99
CA ARG A 147 -12.40 -6.51 0.20
C ARG A 147 -12.40 -6.97 -1.26
N ALA A 148 -11.24 -7.36 -1.78
CA ALA A 148 -11.15 -7.94 -3.12
C ALA A 148 -11.63 -9.40 -3.12
N SER A 149 -12.26 -9.83 -4.22
CA SER A 149 -12.51 -11.25 -4.46
C SER A 149 -11.36 -11.83 -5.27
N ILE A 150 -10.75 -12.90 -4.79
CA ILE A 150 -9.54 -13.50 -5.35
C ILE A 150 -9.85 -14.94 -5.79
N PRO A 151 -9.42 -15.36 -6.99
CA PRO A 151 -9.60 -16.74 -7.42
C PRO A 151 -8.96 -17.76 -6.47
N PHE A 152 -9.59 -18.92 -6.28
CA PHE A 152 -9.18 -19.95 -5.31
C PHE A 152 -7.73 -20.39 -5.51
N LYS A 153 -7.34 -20.60 -6.79
CA LYS A 153 -5.96 -20.94 -7.20
C LYS A 153 -4.91 -20.06 -6.52
N TYR A 154 -5.20 -18.77 -6.37
CA TYR A 154 -4.29 -17.80 -5.79
C TYR A 154 -4.55 -17.57 -4.30
N ALA A 155 -5.83 -17.44 -3.91
CA ALA A 155 -6.23 -17.16 -2.52
C ALA A 155 -5.66 -18.18 -1.53
N PHE A 156 -5.65 -19.46 -1.89
CA PHE A 156 -5.20 -20.55 -1.03
C PHE A 156 -3.81 -21.08 -1.39
N ALA A 157 -3.04 -20.33 -2.19
CA ALA A 157 -1.72 -20.75 -2.65
C ALA A 157 -0.80 -21.12 -1.46
N GLY A 158 -0.29 -22.35 -1.47
CA GLY A 158 0.60 -22.88 -0.44
C GLY A 158 -0.08 -23.56 0.75
N TYR A 159 -1.40 -23.77 0.68
CA TYR A 159 -2.17 -24.56 1.64
C TYR A 159 -2.81 -25.76 0.94
N ASP A 160 -2.97 -26.87 1.68
CA ASP A 160 -3.68 -28.05 1.19
C ASP A 160 -5.20 -27.93 1.40
N TYR A 161 -5.95 -28.74 0.65
CA TYR A 161 -7.42 -28.74 0.69
C TYR A 161 -7.97 -29.03 2.10
N ALA A 162 -7.40 -30.01 2.80
CA ALA A 162 -7.83 -30.38 4.15
C ALA A 162 -7.72 -29.20 5.14
N THR A 163 -6.60 -28.46 5.09
CA THR A 163 -6.37 -27.29 5.94
C THR A 163 -7.38 -26.18 5.62
N VAL A 164 -7.61 -25.90 4.34
CA VAL A 164 -8.56 -24.86 3.91
C VAL A 164 -9.97 -25.19 4.37
N ILE A 165 -10.45 -26.43 4.18
CA ILE A 165 -11.80 -26.82 4.58
C ILE A 165 -11.98 -26.78 6.10
N GLN A 166 -11.05 -27.38 6.85
CA GLN A 166 -11.18 -27.54 8.30
C GLN A 166 -10.98 -26.22 9.04
N GLN A 167 -9.90 -25.49 8.74
CA GLN A 167 -9.59 -24.24 9.43
C GLN A 167 -10.37 -23.05 8.87
N GLY A 168 -10.71 -23.08 7.59
CA GLY A 168 -11.51 -22.04 6.94
C GLY A 168 -13.00 -22.14 7.18
N ASN A 169 -13.44 -23.23 7.83
CA ASN A 169 -14.85 -23.49 8.07
C ASN A 169 -15.68 -23.43 6.77
N PHE A 170 -15.09 -23.84 5.64
CA PHE A 170 -15.76 -24.02 4.34
C PHE A 170 -16.57 -25.31 4.32
N ILE A 171 -17.39 -25.48 5.37
CA ILE A 171 -18.20 -26.65 5.60
C ILE A 171 -19.67 -26.26 5.71
N GLN A 172 -20.55 -27.17 5.31
CA GLN A 172 -21.98 -27.10 5.49
C GLN A 172 -22.41 -28.23 6.43
N LYS A 173 -23.12 -27.86 7.50
CA LYS A 173 -23.62 -28.81 8.50
C LYS A 173 -25.05 -29.23 8.13
N PHE A 174 -25.25 -30.53 7.94
CA PHE A 174 -26.54 -31.18 7.76
C PHE A 174 -26.86 -32.05 8.98
N SER A 175 -28.10 -32.53 9.09
CA SER A 175 -28.50 -33.47 10.16
C SER A 175 -27.71 -34.79 10.13
N GLU A 176 -27.21 -35.17 8.96
CA GLU A 176 -26.49 -36.43 8.71
C GLU A 176 -24.97 -36.29 8.76
N GLY A 177 -24.42 -35.07 8.87
CA GLY A 177 -22.98 -34.85 8.92
C GLY A 177 -22.52 -33.49 8.40
N ILE A 178 -21.22 -33.40 8.12
CA ILE A 178 -20.55 -32.19 7.63
C ILE A 178 -20.05 -32.47 6.22
N VAL A 179 -20.41 -31.60 5.27
CA VAL A 179 -19.99 -31.70 3.86
C VAL A 179 -19.16 -30.46 3.49
N PRO A 180 -18.03 -30.60 2.78
CA PRO A 180 -17.29 -29.46 2.24
C PRO A 180 -18.15 -28.62 1.29
N ARG A 181 -17.91 -27.30 1.23
CA ARG A 181 -18.64 -26.39 0.33
C ARG A 181 -18.14 -26.42 -1.13
N PHE A 182 -16.98 -27.01 -1.36
CA PHE A 182 -16.34 -27.17 -2.67
C PHE A 182 -15.45 -28.42 -2.65
N GLU A 183 -15.19 -29.00 -3.81
CA GLU A 183 -14.40 -30.21 -4.03
C GLU A 183 -12.90 -29.91 -4.16
N GLU A 184 -12.04 -30.92 -3.98
CA GLU A 184 -10.58 -30.72 -3.97
C GLU A 184 -10.04 -30.08 -5.26
N TYR A 185 -10.52 -30.51 -6.43
CA TYR A 185 -10.07 -29.95 -7.71
C TYR A 185 -10.43 -28.46 -7.88
N GLU A 186 -11.44 -27.97 -7.16
CA GLU A 186 -11.89 -26.58 -7.21
C GLU A 186 -10.91 -25.62 -6.53
N ILE A 187 -9.99 -26.11 -5.69
CA ILE A 187 -8.93 -25.29 -5.08
C ILE A 187 -7.99 -24.69 -6.14
N HIS A 188 -7.89 -25.32 -7.31
CA HIS A 188 -7.09 -24.86 -8.44
C HIS A 188 -7.90 -24.04 -9.46
N SER A 189 -9.17 -23.76 -9.18
CA SER A 189 -10.05 -23.01 -10.05
C SER A 189 -9.67 -21.53 -10.10
N THR A 190 -9.69 -20.97 -11.31
CA THR A 190 -9.60 -19.52 -11.57
C THR A 190 -10.99 -18.86 -11.67
N HIS A 191 -12.06 -19.65 -11.79
CA HIS A 191 -13.43 -19.17 -11.94
C HIS A 191 -14.16 -19.02 -10.60
N LEU A 192 -13.74 -19.77 -9.57
CA LEU A 192 -14.25 -19.62 -8.21
C LEU A 192 -13.38 -18.63 -7.44
N SER A 193 -14.01 -17.72 -6.71
CA SER A 193 -13.33 -16.63 -6.02
C SER A 193 -13.82 -16.45 -4.59
N THR A 194 -12.96 -15.97 -3.70
CA THR A 194 -13.21 -15.80 -2.27
C THR A 194 -12.66 -14.46 -1.79
N HIS A 195 -13.26 -13.93 -0.72
CA HIS A 195 -12.74 -12.78 0.03
C HIS A 195 -11.76 -13.20 1.14
N ASP A 196 -11.76 -14.47 1.52
CA ASP A 196 -10.85 -15.03 2.51
C ASP A 196 -9.61 -15.58 1.81
N VAL A 197 -8.47 -14.93 2.03
CA VAL A 197 -7.19 -15.32 1.44
C VAL A 197 -6.26 -15.88 2.51
N SER A 198 -5.37 -16.77 2.12
CA SER A 198 -4.32 -17.26 3.01
C SER A 198 -3.38 -16.13 3.44
N LYS A 199 -2.85 -16.22 4.65
CA LYS A 199 -1.85 -15.28 5.17
C LYS A 199 -0.61 -15.20 4.29
N LYS A 200 -0.20 -16.32 3.70
CA LYS A 200 0.91 -16.39 2.75
C LYS A 200 0.63 -15.53 1.51
N TYR A 201 -0.51 -15.75 0.86
CA TYR A 201 -0.94 -14.94 -0.29
C TYR A 201 -0.98 -13.45 0.05
N PHE A 202 -1.62 -13.11 1.17
CA PHE A 202 -1.77 -11.73 1.62
C PHE A 202 -0.42 -11.04 1.81
N ASN A 203 0.50 -11.64 2.57
CA ASN A 203 1.81 -11.06 2.87
C ASN A 203 2.64 -10.91 1.59
N THR A 204 2.73 -11.95 0.76
CA THR A 204 3.49 -11.90 -0.50
C THR A 204 2.94 -10.82 -1.43
N THR A 205 1.61 -10.74 -1.57
CA THR A 205 0.97 -9.72 -2.42
C THR A 205 1.25 -8.31 -1.90
N LEU A 206 1.15 -8.11 -0.60
CA LEU A 206 1.41 -6.82 0.04
C LEU A 206 2.86 -6.39 -0.13
N GLU A 207 3.82 -7.29 0.13
CA GLU A 207 5.26 -7.04 -0.07
C GLU A 207 5.58 -6.61 -1.50
N VAL A 208 5.03 -7.32 -2.49
CA VAL A 208 5.21 -7.00 -3.90
C VAL A 208 4.67 -5.60 -4.20
N LEU A 209 3.40 -5.33 -3.88
CA LEU A 209 2.78 -4.03 -4.17
C LEU A 209 3.52 -2.87 -3.49
N LYS A 210 3.95 -3.05 -2.24
CA LYS A 210 4.73 -2.06 -1.48
C LYS A 210 6.07 -1.75 -2.09
N LYS A 211 6.80 -2.78 -2.51
CA LYS A 211 8.12 -2.59 -3.13
C LYS A 211 8.01 -1.64 -4.32
N PHE A 212 7.05 -1.91 -5.21
CA PHE A 212 6.83 -1.07 -6.39
C PHE A 212 6.19 0.29 -6.03
N TRP A 213 5.33 0.34 -5.01
CA TRP A 213 4.77 1.59 -4.48
C TRP A 213 5.87 2.56 -4.03
N LEU A 214 6.77 2.09 -3.17
CA LEU A 214 7.86 2.88 -2.61
C LEU A 214 8.81 3.38 -3.70
N GLN A 215 9.11 2.54 -4.70
CA GLN A 215 9.92 2.95 -5.84
C GLN A 215 9.30 4.14 -6.60
N GLN A 216 8.00 4.09 -6.90
CA GLN A 216 7.33 5.21 -7.59
C GLN A 216 7.20 6.43 -6.68
N TRP A 217 6.93 6.21 -5.39
CA TRP A 217 6.82 7.29 -4.42
C TRP A 217 8.13 8.06 -4.25
N ILE A 218 9.28 7.39 -4.19
CA ILE A 218 10.59 8.05 -4.06
C ILE A 218 10.86 8.99 -5.26
N ILE A 219 10.50 8.56 -6.47
CA ILE A 219 10.62 9.38 -7.68
C ILE A 219 9.74 10.63 -7.54
N LEU A 220 8.46 10.46 -7.21
CA LEU A 220 7.52 11.57 -7.05
C LEU A 220 7.91 12.50 -5.91
N PHE A 221 8.31 11.96 -4.77
CA PHE A 221 8.72 12.72 -3.60
C PHE A 221 9.92 13.62 -3.94
N THR A 222 10.88 13.13 -4.72
CA THR A 222 12.00 13.94 -5.19
C THR A 222 11.55 15.11 -6.07
N ASN A 223 10.56 14.90 -6.95
CA ASN A 223 9.99 16.00 -7.74
C ASN A 223 9.21 16.99 -6.85
N ILE A 224 8.35 16.49 -5.97
CA ILE A 224 7.53 17.32 -5.06
C ILE A 224 8.43 18.14 -4.14
N HIS A 225 9.51 17.57 -3.61
CA HIS A 225 10.46 18.27 -2.76
C HIS A 225 11.10 19.46 -3.47
N LYS A 226 11.46 19.30 -4.76
CA LYS A 226 11.99 20.41 -5.56
C LYS A 226 10.96 21.52 -5.78
N ILE A 227 9.67 21.16 -5.96
CA ILE A 227 8.58 22.14 -6.04
C ILE A 227 8.46 22.91 -4.72
N ILE A 228 8.45 22.21 -3.58
CA ILE A 228 8.37 22.83 -2.25
C ILE A 228 9.56 23.77 -2.03
N GLU A 229 10.79 23.32 -2.26
CA GLU A 229 11.97 24.18 -2.15
C GLU A 229 11.89 25.42 -3.06
N HIS A 230 11.32 25.27 -4.26
CA HIS A 230 11.13 26.40 -5.15
C HIS A 230 10.13 27.40 -4.57
N LEU A 231 9.01 26.93 -4.01
CA LEU A 231 8.01 27.76 -3.35
C LEU A 231 8.57 28.44 -2.09
N ASP A 232 9.43 27.77 -1.32
CA ASP A 232 10.06 28.35 -0.13
C ASP A 232 11.12 29.42 -0.49
N LYS A 233 11.90 29.18 -1.55
CA LYS A 233 12.90 30.14 -2.05
C LYS A 233 12.26 31.33 -2.77
N GLY A 234 11.13 31.09 -3.43
CA GLY A 234 10.27 32.13 -3.98
C GLY A 234 9.29 32.59 -2.93
N SER A 235 9.79 33.31 -1.91
CA SER A 235 8.99 33.98 -0.88
C SER A 235 7.58 34.27 -1.39
N PHE A 236 6.55 33.72 -0.74
CA PHE A 236 5.14 34.06 -0.96
C PHE A 236 5.11 35.52 -1.40
N GLN A 237 4.90 35.78 -2.70
CA GLN A 237 4.69 37.13 -3.15
C GLN A 237 3.42 37.52 -2.42
N THR A 238 3.59 38.30 -1.37
CA THR A 238 2.51 38.89 -0.62
C THR A 238 1.57 39.44 -1.67
N PHE A 239 0.31 39.01 -1.62
CA PHE A 239 -0.78 39.62 -2.37
C PHE A 239 -1.00 41.04 -1.81
N ASP A 240 0.00 41.91 -1.91
CA ASP A 240 -0.11 43.33 -1.66
C ASP A 240 -0.55 43.98 -2.96
N LYS A 241 -1.85 43.80 -3.23
CA LYS A 241 -2.58 44.62 -4.18
C LYS A 241 -3.87 45.05 -3.51
N SER A 242 -3.80 46.08 -2.67
CA SER A 242 -4.41 47.38 -2.95
C SER A 242 -4.64 48.20 -1.68
N GLU A 243 -3.71 49.09 -1.34
CA GLU A 243 -4.12 50.44 -0.95
C GLU A 243 -3.51 51.40 -1.95
N LYS A 244 -4.32 51.74 -2.96
CA LYS A 244 -4.06 52.86 -3.85
C LYS A 244 -3.88 54.09 -2.98
N SER A 245 -2.72 54.73 -3.11
CA SER A 245 -2.48 56.10 -2.66
C SER A 245 -3.55 57.02 -3.24
N LEU A 246 -4.54 57.39 -2.43
CA LEU A 246 -5.42 58.52 -2.70
C LEU A 246 -4.81 59.77 -2.06
N VAL A 247 -3.76 60.32 -2.66
CA VAL A 247 -3.44 61.77 -2.55
C VAL A 247 -2.75 62.29 -3.81
N SER A 248 -3.51 63.03 -4.60
CA SER A 248 -3.10 64.26 -5.30
C SER A 248 -4.40 64.96 -5.72
N LYS A 249 -4.89 65.93 -4.95
CA LYS A 249 -4.68 67.37 -5.18
C LYS A 249 -5.04 67.77 -6.61
N ASP A 250 -6.25 68.32 -6.75
CA ASP A 250 -6.49 69.67 -7.25
C ASP A 250 -7.53 70.33 -6.33
#